data_AF-A0A7L4D3M0-F1
#
_entry.id   AF-A0A7L4D3M0-F1
#
_cell.length_a   1.000
_cell.length_b   1.000
_cell.length_c   1.000
_cell.angle_alpha   90.00
_cell.angle_beta   90.00
_cell.angle_gamma   90.00
#
_symmetry.space_group_name_H-M   'P 1'
#
loop_
_entity.id
_entity.type
_entity.pdbx_description
1 polymer ?
#
loop_
_entity_poly.entity_id
_entity_poly.type
_entity_poly.pdbx_seq_one_letter_code
_entity_poly.pdbx_strand_id
1 'polypeptide(L)'
;LQNIVSKHSSQFRGNAQHDALEFLLWLLDRMHEDLGAASPAQQTRGPEEVGDPPGAATQPGTSGTSFKLKEGRLRSSLTCPHCLKQSNTFDPFLCISLPIPLRQTRALNVTLVLQYERRRFVRVGLAVPLLGTVAELREMVAREGHIPPEQVILAEVSPWGFLRSLGDTEELGAAGEGAPLYAFQPPPARRPGTAPPSRLAGAGHLRSPDWVPPTATRSSDCLHPPGAAGRILLLLCNVAGDGPRLARFGPPLVLWEERGVSWEQLQQSILAQLQALLRGEVRMQGPGALFRIRLAGGTEPCTYLSPQDPRPLCHPAIERALQLSGAGGPPHVKLTVEWDLSTKERLFGDIQEEVVEDAASVRLQQQAHRQQPSCTLDECFQLYTKEEQV
;
A
#
# COMPACT_ATOMS: atom_id res chain seq x y z
N LEU A 1 -19.57 -2.16 -41.62
CA LEU A 1 -19.82 -3.52 -41.08
C LEU A 1 -21.26 -3.70 -40.61
N GLN A 2 -21.78 -2.88 -39.69
CA GLN A 2 -23.15 -3.00 -39.15
C GLN A 2 -24.25 -3.13 -40.23
N ASN A 3 -24.30 -2.22 -41.20
CA ASN A 3 -25.27 -2.29 -42.32
C ASN A 3 -25.19 -3.57 -43.19
N ILE A 4 -24.06 -4.28 -43.16
CA ILE A 4 -23.88 -5.55 -43.89
C ILE A 4 -24.37 -6.68 -42.99
N VAL A 5 -23.93 -6.72 -41.73
CA VAL A 5 -24.35 -7.72 -40.72
C VAL A 5 -25.86 -7.71 -40.52
N SER A 6 -26.49 -6.53 -40.40
CA SER A 6 -27.95 -6.41 -40.21
C SER A 6 -28.78 -6.92 -41.39
N LYS A 7 -28.17 -7.13 -42.58
CA LYS A 7 -28.83 -7.78 -43.72
C LYS A 7 -28.86 -9.30 -43.58
N HIS A 8 -27.86 -9.88 -42.92
CA HIS A 8 -27.70 -11.33 -42.76
C HIS A 8 -28.23 -11.86 -41.42
N SER A 9 -28.44 -10.98 -40.44
CA SER A 9 -29.13 -11.32 -39.19
C SER A 9 -29.88 -10.13 -38.61
N SER A 10 -31.17 -10.33 -38.35
CA SER A 10 -32.08 -9.30 -37.85
C SER A 10 -31.79 -8.88 -36.41
N GLN A 11 -31.12 -9.72 -35.61
CA GLN A 11 -30.79 -9.44 -34.21
C GLN A 11 -29.75 -8.31 -34.04
N PHE A 12 -28.95 -8.04 -35.08
CA PHE A 12 -27.96 -6.96 -35.10
C PHE A 12 -28.45 -5.72 -35.86
N ARG A 13 -29.77 -5.49 -35.92
CA ARG A 13 -30.38 -4.33 -36.60
C ARG A 13 -30.57 -3.16 -35.64
N GLY A 14 -30.27 -1.96 -36.12
CA GLY A 14 -30.36 -0.72 -35.32
C GLY A 14 -29.04 -0.37 -34.65
N ASN A 15 -29.05 0.65 -33.80
CA ASN A 15 -27.85 1.22 -33.17
C ASN A 15 -27.73 0.87 -31.67
N ALA A 16 -28.32 -0.24 -31.24
CA ALA A 16 -28.18 -0.73 -29.87
C ALA A 16 -26.75 -1.25 -29.62
N GLN A 17 -26.33 -1.29 -28.36
CA GLN A 17 -25.13 -2.04 -27.99
C GLN A 17 -25.39 -3.54 -28.17
N HIS A 18 -24.44 -4.24 -28.78
CA HIS A 18 -24.51 -5.68 -29.02
C HIS A 18 -23.37 -6.37 -28.27
N ASP A 19 -23.62 -7.58 -27.77
CA ASP A 19 -22.61 -8.40 -27.11
C ASP A 19 -21.59 -8.93 -28.16
N ALA A 20 -20.30 -8.69 -27.91
CA ALA A 20 -19.23 -9.08 -28.83
C ALA A 20 -19.08 -10.60 -28.95
N LEU A 21 -19.37 -11.36 -27.88
CA LEU A 21 -19.33 -12.81 -27.89
C LEU A 21 -20.48 -13.38 -28.73
N GLU A 22 -21.68 -12.84 -28.58
CA GLU A 22 -22.85 -13.23 -29.38
C GLU A 22 -22.60 -12.98 -30.87
N PHE A 23 -22.03 -11.82 -31.21
CA PHE A 23 -21.65 -11.51 -32.59
C PHE A 23 -20.59 -12.47 -33.14
N LEU A 24 -19.59 -12.82 -32.35
CA LEU A 24 -18.53 -13.75 -32.76
C LEU A 24 -19.08 -15.17 -32.99
N LEU A 25 -19.91 -15.68 -32.08
CA LEU A 25 -20.55 -16.99 -32.23
C LEU A 25 -21.43 -17.04 -33.48
N TRP A 26 -22.28 -16.02 -33.68
CA TRP A 26 -23.08 -15.91 -34.89
C TRP A 26 -22.24 -15.89 -36.17
N LEU A 27 -21.12 -15.15 -36.15
CA LEU A 27 -20.22 -15.07 -37.31
C LEU A 27 -19.55 -16.42 -37.60
N LEU A 28 -19.09 -17.13 -36.56
CA LEU A 28 -18.50 -18.46 -36.68
C LEU A 28 -19.52 -19.47 -37.23
N ASP A 29 -20.75 -19.45 -36.73
CA ASP A 29 -21.84 -20.30 -37.24
C ASP A 29 -22.11 -20.03 -38.73
N ARG A 30 -22.18 -18.76 -39.13
CA ARG A 30 -22.37 -18.39 -40.55
C ARG A 30 -21.22 -18.85 -41.44
N MET A 31 -19.98 -18.69 -40.97
CA MET A 31 -18.82 -19.19 -41.69
C MET A 31 -18.83 -20.72 -41.80
N HIS A 32 -19.26 -21.44 -40.76
CA HIS A 32 -19.40 -22.90 -40.81
C HIS A 32 -20.45 -23.35 -41.82
N GLU A 33 -21.62 -22.70 -41.84
CA GLU A 33 -22.69 -23.00 -42.79
C GLU A 33 -22.24 -22.75 -44.24
N ASP A 34 -21.63 -21.60 -44.51
CA ASP A 34 -21.22 -21.21 -45.86
C ASP A 34 -20.04 -22.08 -46.39
N LEU A 35 -19.13 -22.50 -45.52
CA LEU A 35 -18.00 -23.38 -45.88
C LEU A 35 -18.37 -24.87 -45.88
N GLY A 36 -19.32 -25.30 -45.05
CA GLY A 36 -19.80 -26.68 -44.96
C GLY A 36 -20.75 -27.07 -46.09
N ALA A 37 -21.59 -26.13 -46.55
CA ALA A 37 -22.51 -26.36 -47.67
C ALA A 37 -21.81 -26.49 -49.04
N ALA A 38 -20.57 -26.02 -49.17
CA ALA A 38 -19.78 -26.12 -50.40
C ALA A 38 -19.21 -27.53 -50.68
N SER A 39 -19.34 -28.48 -49.74
CA SER A 39 -18.98 -29.89 -49.98
C SER A 39 -20.24 -30.78 -50.04
N PRO A 40 -20.86 -30.97 -51.22
CA PRO A 40 -21.86 -32.01 -51.37
C PRO A 40 -21.13 -33.35 -51.27
N ALA A 41 -21.38 -34.08 -50.19
CA ALA A 41 -21.03 -35.49 -50.08
C ALA A 41 -21.65 -36.22 -51.28
N GLN A 42 -20.81 -36.72 -52.19
CA GLN A 42 -21.20 -37.72 -53.18
C GLN A 42 -21.63 -38.98 -52.42
N GLN A 43 -22.92 -39.06 -52.10
CA GLN A 43 -23.56 -40.34 -51.83
C GLN A 43 -23.56 -41.12 -53.13
N THR A 44 -22.60 -42.03 -53.28
CA THR A 44 -22.67 -43.08 -54.29
C THR A 44 -22.78 -44.40 -53.53
N ARG A 45 -23.93 -45.05 -53.69
CA ARG A 45 -24.23 -46.37 -53.11
C ARG A 45 -23.48 -47.48 -53.86
N GLY A 46 -22.76 -48.29 -53.10
CA GLY A 46 -22.55 -49.75 -53.27
C GLY A 46 -21.27 -50.22 -53.97
N PRO A 47 -20.86 -51.51 -53.83
CA PRO A 47 -21.20 -52.54 -52.82
C PRO A 47 -19.95 -53.07 -52.04
N GLU A 48 -20.21 -53.95 -51.06
CA GLU A 48 -19.25 -54.67 -50.20
C GLU A 48 -18.09 -55.34 -50.97
N GLU A 49 -16.86 -55.25 -50.45
CA GLU A 49 -15.97 -56.42 -50.24
C GLU A 49 -14.71 -56.10 -49.40
N VAL A 50 -14.29 -57.15 -48.69
CA VAL A 50 -13.27 -57.37 -47.65
C VAL A 50 -11.82 -56.90 -47.94
N GLY A 51 -11.09 -56.45 -46.89
CA GLY A 51 -9.62 -56.56 -46.83
C GLY A 51 -8.87 -55.35 -46.22
N ASP A 52 -8.07 -55.59 -45.18
CA ASP A 52 -7.30 -54.63 -44.33
C ASP A 52 -5.86 -54.36 -44.91
N PRO A 53 -4.93 -53.60 -44.26
CA PRO A 53 -4.40 -52.25 -44.62
C PRO A 53 -2.87 -52.25 -44.99
N PRO A 54 -2.03 -51.21 -44.74
CA PRO A 54 -2.07 -49.75 -45.01
C PRO A 54 -0.91 -49.27 -45.93
N GLY A 55 -1.01 -48.10 -46.59
CA GLY A 55 0.16 -47.54 -47.29
C GLY A 55 0.00 -46.17 -47.95
N ALA A 56 0.72 -45.19 -47.39
CA ALA A 56 1.38 -44.05 -48.03
C ALA A 56 0.61 -43.06 -48.94
N ALA A 57 0.57 -41.82 -48.42
CA ALA A 57 0.90 -40.56 -49.11
C ALA A 57 0.21 -40.24 -50.45
N THR A 58 -0.69 -39.27 -50.41
CA THR A 58 -0.96 -38.40 -51.55
C THR A 58 -1.01 -36.94 -51.08
N GLN A 59 -0.35 -36.08 -51.84
CA GLN A 59 -0.05 -34.68 -51.58
C GLN A 59 -1.29 -33.77 -51.39
N PRO A 60 -1.12 -32.58 -50.78
CA PRO A 60 -2.25 -31.73 -50.40
C PRO A 60 -2.77 -30.98 -51.63
N GLY A 61 -3.91 -31.42 -52.14
CA GLY A 61 -4.77 -30.55 -52.92
C GLY A 61 -5.21 -29.38 -52.04
N THR A 62 -5.12 -28.17 -52.58
CA THR A 62 -5.72 -26.94 -52.03
C THR A 62 -7.25 -27.10 -52.00
N SER A 63 -7.73 -27.91 -51.08
CA SER A 63 -9.13 -28.05 -50.72
C SER A 63 -9.33 -27.21 -49.48
N GLY A 64 -10.27 -26.26 -49.55
CA GLY A 64 -10.52 -25.29 -48.48
C GLY A 64 -10.42 -25.93 -47.12
N THR A 65 -9.57 -25.36 -46.26
CA THR A 65 -9.51 -25.68 -44.83
C THR A 65 -10.92 -25.51 -44.30
N SER A 66 -11.67 -26.60 -44.25
CA SER A 66 -12.92 -26.69 -43.51
C SER A 66 -12.51 -26.47 -42.07
N PHE A 67 -12.71 -25.24 -41.60
CA PHE A 67 -12.48 -24.86 -40.22
C PHE A 67 -13.56 -25.60 -39.41
N LYS A 68 -13.35 -26.89 -39.15
CA LYS A 68 -14.20 -27.64 -38.22
C LYS A 68 -13.81 -27.15 -36.83
N LEU A 69 -14.56 -26.20 -36.30
CA LEU A 69 -14.49 -25.86 -34.88
C LEU A 69 -14.78 -27.16 -34.13
N LYS A 70 -13.76 -27.69 -33.45
CA LYS A 70 -13.93 -28.91 -32.66
C LYS A 70 -14.73 -28.51 -31.42
N GLU A 71 -15.91 -29.10 -31.26
CA GLU A 71 -16.68 -28.97 -30.02
C GLU A 71 -15.83 -29.51 -28.87
N GLY A 72 -15.65 -28.68 -27.83
CA GLY A 72 -15.08 -29.11 -26.57
C GLY A 72 -16.07 -30.00 -25.84
N ARG A 73 -15.60 -30.92 -25.01
CA ARG A 73 -16.46 -31.74 -24.15
C ARG A 73 -16.00 -31.61 -22.70
N LEU A 74 -16.84 -31.01 -21.87
CA LEU A 74 -16.59 -30.86 -20.44
C LEU A 74 -16.97 -32.18 -19.75
N ARG A 75 -16.09 -32.73 -18.92
CA ARG A 75 -16.36 -33.95 -18.15
C ARG A 75 -16.54 -33.60 -16.68
N SER A 76 -17.78 -33.65 -16.19
CA SER A 76 -18.06 -33.60 -14.75
C SER A 76 -18.05 -35.02 -14.18
N SER A 77 -17.36 -35.24 -13.06
CA SER A 77 -17.20 -36.56 -12.44
C SER A 77 -17.63 -36.52 -10.97
N LEU A 78 -18.72 -37.19 -10.63
CA LEU A 78 -19.22 -37.29 -9.25
C LEU A 78 -18.92 -38.67 -8.69
N THR A 79 -18.35 -38.73 -7.48
CA THR A 79 -18.09 -40.00 -6.79
C THR A 79 -19.00 -40.12 -5.57
N CYS A 80 -19.82 -41.18 -5.52
CA CYS A 80 -20.67 -41.43 -4.37
C CYS A 80 -19.81 -41.86 -3.16
N PRO A 81 -19.86 -41.18 -2.00
CA PRO A 81 -19.02 -41.51 -0.85
C PRO A 81 -19.37 -42.85 -0.18
N HIS A 82 -20.57 -43.39 -0.42
CA HIS A 82 -21.05 -44.61 0.23
C HIS A 82 -20.74 -45.89 -0.56
N CYS A 83 -20.81 -45.85 -1.89
CA CYS A 83 -20.60 -47.02 -2.75
C CYS A 83 -19.42 -46.88 -3.72
N LEU A 84 -18.72 -45.74 -3.68
CA LEU A 84 -17.56 -45.40 -4.52
C LEU A 84 -17.81 -45.47 -6.03
N LYS A 85 -19.08 -45.55 -6.45
CA LYS A 85 -19.45 -45.48 -7.87
C LYS A 85 -19.21 -44.06 -8.37
N GLN A 86 -18.52 -43.96 -9.50
CA GLN A 86 -18.30 -42.72 -10.21
C GLN A 86 -19.35 -42.57 -11.32
N SER A 87 -20.05 -41.44 -11.34
CA SER A 87 -20.90 -41.01 -12.45
C SER A 87 -20.16 -39.92 -13.23
N ASN A 88 -20.05 -40.09 -14.54
CA ASN A 88 -19.42 -39.10 -15.43
C ASN A 88 -20.48 -38.54 -16.38
N THR A 89 -20.66 -37.23 -16.35
CA THR A 89 -21.49 -36.50 -17.33
C THR A 89 -20.56 -35.76 -18.28
N PHE A 90 -20.88 -35.79 -19.57
CA PHE A 90 -20.04 -35.18 -20.58
C PHE A 90 -20.85 -34.24 -21.48
N ASP A 91 -20.73 -32.95 -21.24
CA ASP A 91 -21.53 -31.92 -21.89
C ASP A 91 -20.72 -31.22 -22.99
N PRO A 92 -21.26 -31.09 -24.22
CA PRO A 92 -20.58 -30.36 -25.28
C PRO A 92 -20.56 -28.86 -24.98
N PHE A 93 -19.48 -28.18 -25.33
CA PHE A 93 -19.37 -26.73 -25.21
C PHE A 93 -18.62 -26.11 -26.40
N LEU A 94 -19.03 -24.90 -26.78
CA LEU A 94 -18.44 -24.13 -27.88
C LEU A 94 -17.48 -23.04 -27.39
N CYS A 95 -17.75 -22.47 -26.22
CA CYS A 95 -16.92 -21.47 -25.57
C CYS A 95 -16.85 -21.72 -24.06
N ILE A 96 -15.72 -21.35 -23.47
CA ILE A 96 -15.51 -21.36 -22.03
C ILE A 96 -15.05 -19.98 -21.59
N SER A 97 -15.75 -19.41 -20.61
CA SER A 97 -15.36 -18.14 -19.98
C SER A 97 -14.33 -18.44 -18.91
N LEU A 98 -13.06 -18.10 -19.17
CA LEU A 98 -11.99 -18.32 -18.21
C LEU A 98 -11.73 -17.06 -17.38
N PRO A 99 -11.60 -17.17 -16.04
CA PRO A 99 -11.25 -16.04 -15.21
C PRO A 99 -9.82 -15.59 -15.53
N ILE A 100 -9.65 -14.29 -15.80
CA ILE A 100 -8.32 -13.70 -15.97
C ILE A 100 -7.80 -13.33 -14.58
N PRO A 101 -6.63 -13.83 -14.14
CA PRO A 101 -6.01 -13.42 -12.90
C PRO A 101 -5.86 -11.90 -12.84
N LEU A 102 -6.60 -11.27 -11.94
CA LEU A 102 -6.48 -9.84 -11.70
C LEU A 102 -5.33 -9.58 -10.74
N ARG A 103 -4.66 -8.43 -10.92
CA ARG A 103 -3.63 -7.97 -9.99
C ARG A 103 -4.28 -7.73 -8.62
N GLN A 104 -3.78 -8.41 -7.60
CA GLN A 104 -4.30 -8.33 -6.23
C GLN A 104 -3.52 -7.36 -5.33
N THR A 105 -2.49 -6.71 -5.86
CA THR A 105 -1.65 -5.76 -5.12
C THR A 105 -1.49 -4.43 -5.85
N ARG A 106 -1.27 -3.34 -5.11
CA ARG A 106 -0.84 -2.05 -5.65
C ARG A 106 0.52 -1.65 -5.10
N ALA A 107 1.25 -0.84 -5.86
CA ALA A 107 2.49 -0.25 -5.36
C ALA A 107 2.14 0.91 -4.42
N LEU A 108 2.68 0.88 -3.19
CA LEU A 108 2.54 1.94 -2.20
C LEU A 108 3.92 2.37 -1.72
N ASN A 109 4.17 3.68 -1.76
CA ASN A 109 5.40 4.24 -1.21
C ASN A 109 5.15 4.67 0.25
N VAL A 110 6.04 4.27 1.15
CA VAL A 110 5.98 4.64 2.57
C VAL A 110 7.29 5.29 2.97
N THR A 111 7.24 6.45 3.61
CA THR A 111 8.43 7.11 4.16
C THR A 111 8.67 6.63 5.59
N LEU A 112 9.75 5.88 5.79
CA LEU A 112 10.21 5.44 7.10
C LEU A 112 10.92 6.59 7.82
N VAL A 113 10.47 6.88 9.05
CA VAL A 113 11.09 7.83 9.98
C VAL A 113 11.76 7.03 11.09
N LEU A 114 13.06 6.79 10.92
CA LEU A 114 13.86 5.92 11.77
C LEU A 114 14.70 6.72 12.77
N GLN A 115 15.20 6.03 13.80
CA GLN A 115 16.07 6.65 14.81
C GLN A 115 17.57 6.51 14.53
N TYR A 116 17.94 5.90 13.39
CA TYR A 116 19.33 5.65 13.04
C TYR A 116 20.02 6.90 12.48
N GLU A 117 21.25 7.18 12.95
CA GLU A 117 21.98 8.42 12.62
C GLU A 117 22.28 8.60 11.12
N ARG A 118 22.38 7.51 10.34
CA ARG A 118 22.75 7.54 8.92
C ARG A 118 21.59 7.39 7.93
N ARG A 119 20.40 6.98 8.40
CA ARG A 119 19.23 6.70 7.55
C ARG A 119 17.95 7.09 8.30
N ARG A 120 17.80 8.39 8.58
CA ARG A 120 16.66 8.89 9.37
C ARG A 120 15.35 8.92 8.56
N PHE A 121 15.45 9.19 7.26
CA PHE A 121 14.31 9.27 6.35
C PHE A 121 14.59 8.44 5.09
N VAL A 122 13.85 7.35 4.91
CA VAL A 122 14.00 6.46 3.75
C VAL A 122 12.62 6.13 3.19
N ARG A 123 12.41 6.31 1.89
CA ARG A 123 11.18 5.89 1.23
C ARG A 123 11.33 4.48 0.69
N VAL A 124 10.39 3.61 1.03
CA VAL A 124 10.35 2.22 0.59
C VAL A 124 9.13 1.98 -0.27
N GLY A 125 9.26 1.08 -1.25
CA GLY A 125 8.15 0.68 -2.13
C GLY A 125 7.62 -0.69 -1.71
N LEU A 126 6.33 -0.78 -1.44
CA LEU A 126 5.66 -2.01 -1.00
C LEU A 126 4.61 -2.44 -2.04
N ALA A 127 4.49 -3.75 -2.27
CA ALA A 127 3.38 -4.34 -3.02
C ALA A 127 2.26 -4.72 -2.04
N VAL A 128 1.37 -3.78 -1.76
CA VAL A 128 0.34 -3.97 -0.73
C VAL A 128 -0.92 -4.62 -1.30
N PRO A 129 -1.60 -5.51 -0.56
CA PRO A 129 -2.87 -6.10 -1.00
C PRO A 129 -3.95 -5.03 -1.24
N LEU A 130 -4.74 -5.20 -2.30
CA LEU A 130 -5.86 -4.31 -2.61
C LEU A 130 -6.99 -4.44 -1.58
N LEU A 131 -7.24 -5.66 -1.11
CA LEU A 131 -8.27 -6.00 -0.13
C LEU A 131 -7.64 -6.38 1.23
N GLY A 132 -6.63 -5.60 1.65
CA GLY A 132 -5.90 -5.79 2.90
C GLY A 132 -6.30 -4.83 4.00
N THR A 133 -5.68 -5.01 5.16
CA THR A 133 -5.85 -4.12 6.33
C THR A 133 -4.58 -3.33 6.61
N VAL A 134 -4.72 -2.24 7.37
CA VAL A 134 -3.57 -1.46 7.84
C VAL A 134 -2.65 -2.28 8.75
N ALA A 135 -3.18 -3.30 9.45
CA ALA A 135 -2.35 -4.24 10.23
C ALA A 135 -1.33 -4.97 9.34
N GLU A 136 -1.75 -5.45 8.17
CA GLU A 136 -0.86 -6.12 7.21
C GLU A 136 0.19 -5.15 6.67
N LEU A 137 -0.21 -3.91 6.36
CA LEU A 137 0.74 -2.87 5.98
C LEU A 137 1.77 -2.60 7.09
N ARG A 138 1.34 -2.57 8.35
CA ARG A 138 2.23 -2.36 9.50
C ARG A 138 3.29 -3.45 9.58
N GLU A 139 2.90 -4.71 9.41
CA GLU A 139 3.82 -5.86 9.35
C GLU A 139 4.81 -5.75 8.17
N MET A 140 4.34 -5.35 6.99
CA MET A 140 5.18 -5.16 5.81
C MET A 140 6.23 -4.06 6.03
N VAL A 141 5.79 -2.91 6.56
CA VAL A 141 6.65 -1.77 6.90
C VAL A 141 7.65 -2.13 8.00
N ALA A 142 7.21 -2.85 9.03
CA ALA A 142 8.04 -3.33 10.13
C ALA A 142 9.19 -4.21 9.62
N ARG A 143 8.87 -5.14 8.72
CA ARG A 143 9.86 -6.02 8.09
C ARG A 143 10.88 -5.25 7.25
N GLU A 144 10.41 -4.33 6.41
CA GLU A 144 11.28 -3.52 5.54
C GLU A 144 12.16 -2.54 6.34
N GLY A 145 11.61 -1.95 7.42
CA GLY A 145 12.31 -1.01 8.29
C GLY A 145 13.15 -1.66 9.40
N HIS A 146 13.09 -2.98 9.56
CA HIS A 146 13.66 -3.71 10.69
C HIS A 146 13.22 -3.17 12.06
N ILE A 147 11.94 -2.78 12.17
CA ILE A 147 11.30 -2.27 13.39
C ILE A 147 10.30 -3.33 13.88
N PRO A 148 10.10 -3.53 15.19
CA PRO A 148 8.99 -4.32 15.70
C PRO A 148 7.63 -3.74 15.23
N PRO A 149 6.68 -4.56 14.73
CA PRO A 149 5.39 -4.06 14.24
C PRO A 149 4.64 -3.18 15.25
N GLU A 150 4.74 -3.50 16.53
CA GLU A 150 4.08 -2.81 17.64
C GLU A 150 4.69 -1.43 17.93
N GLN A 151 5.86 -1.13 17.35
CA GLN A 151 6.51 0.17 17.42
C GLN A 151 6.27 1.00 16.15
N VAL A 152 5.62 0.47 15.13
CA VAL A 152 5.35 1.24 13.92
C VAL A 152 4.12 2.10 14.13
N ILE A 153 4.22 3.41 13.85
CA ILE A 153 3.07 4.32 13.80
C ILE A 153 2.86 4.75 12.35
N LEU A 154 1.67 4.51 11.81
CA LEU A 154 1.33 4.87 10.44
C LEU A 154 0.51 6.16 10.45
N ALA A 155 0.94 7.17 9.68
CA ALA A 155 0.20 8.42 9.56
C ALA A 155 0.35 9.05 8.17
N GLU A 156 -0.73 9.68 7.72
CA GLU A 156 -0.77 10.49 6.51
C GLU A 156 -0.39 11.93 6.85
N VAL A 157 0.65 12.42 6.18
CA VAL A 157 1.20 13.76 6.40
C VAL A 157 1.18 14.53 5.10
N SER A 158 0.41 15.61 5.08
CA SER A 158 0.28 16.51 3.93
C SER A 158 1.34 17.61 3.95
N PRO A 159 1.48 18.38 2.85
CA PRO A 159 2.23 19.63 2.85
C PRO A 159 1.74 20.67 3.88
N TRP A 160 0.57 20.48 4.49
CA TRP A 160 -0.03 21.37 5.49
C TRP A 160 0.05 20.81 6.92
N GLY A 161 0.68 19.65 7.11
CA GLY A 161 0.84 18.97 8.39
C GLY A 161 0.10 17.62 8.47
N PHE A 162 -0.02 17.08 9.69
CA PHE A 162 -0.67 15.79 9.92
C PHE A 162 -2.16 15.80 9.57
N LEU A 163 -2.58 14.85 8.74
CA LEU A 163 -3.98 14.62 8.44
C LEU A 163 -4.60 13.64 9.45
N ARG A 164 -4.08 12.41 9.50
CA ARG A 164 -4.60 11.35 10.37
C ARG A 164 -3.56 10.27 10.64
N SER A 165 -3.82 9.47 11.66
CA SER A 165 -3.08 8.23 11.95
C SER A 165 -3.94 7.07 11.51
N LEU A 166 -3.34 5.98 11.04
CA LEU A 166 -4.09 4.79 10.61
C LEU A 166 -4.05 3.70 11.69
N GLY A 167 -5.24 3.22 12.06
CA GLY A 167 -5.45 2.09 12.94
C GLY A 167 -5.55 0.77 12.20
N ASP A 168 -5.19 -0.32 12.87
CA ASP A 168 -5.08 -1.67 12.29
C ASP A 168 -6.36 -2.21 11.63
N THR A 169 -7.52 -1.78 12.10
CA THR A 169 -8.82 -2.22 11.59
C THR A 169 -9.24 -1.49 10.32
N GLU A 170 -8.51 -0.46 9.89
CA GLU A 170 -8.83 0.29 8.67
C GLU A 170 -8.45 -0.50 7.42
N GLU A 171 -9.23 -0.29 6.36
CA GLU A 171 -8.96 -0.85 5.03
C GLU A 171 -7.76 -0.17 4.37
N LEU A 172 -6.93 -0.97 3.70
CA LEU A 172 -5.68 -0.51 3.09
C LEU A 172 -5.88 0.25 1.77
N GLY A 173 -7.05 0.09 1.13
CA GLY A 173 -7.34 0.64 -0.19
C GLY A 173 -7.09 2.15 -0.28
N ALA A 174 -7.66 2.92 0.65
CA ALA A 174 -7.54 4.38 0.66
C ALA A 174 -6.21 4.92 1.21
N ALA A 175 -5.40 4.09 1.88
CA ALA A 175 -4.19 4.54 2.57
C ALA A 175 -3.17 5.10 1.57
N GLY A 176 -2.69 6.32 1.80
CA GLY A 176 -1.66 6.90 0.95
C GLY A 176 -2.12 7.36 -0.45
N GLU A 177 -3.42 7.35 -0.74
CA GLU A 177 -3.96 7.91 -2.00
C GLU A 177 -4.11 9.44 -1.95
N GLY A 178 -4.56 9.97 -0.80
CA GLY A 178 -4.79 11.40 -0.62
C GLY A 178 -3.59 12.19 -0.11
N ALA A 179 -2.63 11.54 0.55
CA ALA A 179 -1.44 12.17 1.09
C ALA A 179 -0.29 11.16 1.27
N PRO A 180 0.97 11.62 1.29
CA PRO A 180 2.11 10.75 1.57
C PRO A 180 1.98 10.03 2.92
N LEU A 181 2.27 8.74 2.90
CA LEU A 181 2.21 7.87 4.07
C LEU A 181 3.59 7.77 4.75
N TYR A 182 3.59 7.95 6.06
CA TYR A 182 4.79 7.85 6.90
C TYR A 182 4.64 6.72 7.92
N ALA A 183 5.76 6.08 8.20
CA ALA A 183 5.92 5.09 9.25
C ALA A 183 6.94 5.58 10.28
N PHE A 184 6.49 5.94 11.48
CA PHE A 184 7.33 6.47 12.54
C PHE A 184 7.77 5.37 13.50
N GLN A 185 9.08 5.35 13.77
CA GLN A 185 9.66 4.59 14.87
C GLN A 185 9.84 5.50 16.10
N PRO A 186 9.17 5.23 17.23
CA PRO A 186 9.41 5.90 18.50
C PRO A 186 10.88 5.76 18.91
N PRO A 187 11.48 6.79 19.53
CA PRO A 187 12.78 6.63 20.19
C PRO A 187 12.70 5.55 21.27
N PRO A 188 13.80 4.83 21.54
CA PRO A 188 13.83 3.89 22.66
C PRO A 188 13.51 4.63 23.95
N ALA A 189 12.56 4.10 24.74
CA ALA A 189 12.19 4.70 26.01
C ALA A 189 13.41 4.75 26.94
N ARG A 190 13.82 5.96 27.36
CA ARG A 190 14.93 6.12 28.32
C ARG A 190 14.53 5.50 29.66
N ARG A 191 15.35 4.56 30.16
CA ARG A 191 15.23 4.05 31.54
C ARG A 191 15.31 5.23 32.53
N PRO A 192 14.45 5.30 33.55
CA PRO A 192 14.62 6.24 34.65
C PRO A 192 16.00 6.04 35.29
N GLY A 193 16.84 7.08 35.35
CA GLY A 193 18.13 7.07 36.04
C GLY A 193 19.40 7.05 35.17
N THR A 194 19.29 6.90 33.85
CA THR A 194 20.46 7.06 32.95
C THR A 194 20.59 8.50 32.47
N ALA A 195 21.73 9.14 32.78
CA ALA A 195 22.08 10.47 32.28
C ALA A 195 22.06 10.52 30.73
N PRO A 196 21.75 11.68 30.12
CA PRO A 196 21.82 11.80 28.67
C PRO A 196 23.25 11.53 28.20
N PRO A 197 23.47 10.87 27.04
CA PRO A 197 24.78 10.90 26.43
C PRO A 197 25.08 12.36 26.07
N SER A 198 26.03 12.96 26.78
CA SER A 198 26.53 14.29 26.50
C SER A 198 27.04 14.34 25.06
N ARG A 199 26.29 15.02 24.18
CA ARG A 199 26.82 15.44 22.87
C ARG A 199 27.71 16.66 23.09
N LEU A 200 28.90 16.44 23.64
CA LEU A 200 29.98 17.42 23.68
C LEU A 200 31.20 16.85 22.96
N ALA A 201 31.77 17.72 22.12
CA ALA A 201 32.72 17.42 21.06
C ALA A 201 34.08 16.92 21.55
N GLY A 202 34.76 16.16 20.67
CA GLY A 202 36.17 15.85 20.79
C GLY A 202 36.64 14.95 19.66
N ALA A 203 37.27 15.54 18.65
CA ALA A 203 38.00 14.81 17.61
C ALA A 203 39.03 13.89 18.25
N GLY A 204 38.98 12.60 17.92
CA GLY A 204 39.96 11.61 18.36
C GLY A 204 39.68 10.26 17.72
N HIS A 205 40.52 9.88 16.76
CA HIS A 205 40.58 8.54 16.17
C HIS A 205 40.59 7.45 17.24
N LEU A 206 39.49 6.73 17.40
CA LEU A 206 39.49 5.34 17.85
C LEU A 206 38.42 4.59 17.08
N ARG A 207 38.85 3.62 16.26
CA ARG A 207 37.98 2.59 15.67
C ARG A 207 37.26 1.89 16.83
N SER A 208 35.95 2.10 16.95
CA SER A 208 35.10 1.28 17.80
C SER A 208 34.49 0.17 16.93
N PRO A 209 34.43 -1.08 17.43
CA PRO A 209 34.01 -2.23 16.65
C PRO A 209 32.50 -2.20 16.41
N ASP A 210 32.08 -2.88 15.36
CA ASP A 210 30.72 -3.00 14.86
C ASP A 210 29.67 -3.10 15.99
N TRP A 211 28.85 -2.05 16.12
CA TRP A 211 27.62 -2.12 16.93
C TRP A 211 26.64 -3.04 16.22
N VAL A 212 26.64 -4.31 16.62
CA VAL A 212 25.62 -5.29 16.25
C VAL A 212 24.30 -4.81 16.88
N PRO A 213 23.20 -4.69 16.11
CA PRO A 213 21.92 -4.35 16.70
C PRO A 213 21.56 -5.41 17.74
N PRO A 214 21.09 -5.04 18.94
CA PRO A 214 20.74 -6.04 19.94
C PRO A 214 19.66 -6.94 19.34
N THR A 215 19.98 -8.23 19.21
CA THR A 215 19.01 -9.30 18.94
C THR A 215 17.80 -9.06 19.82
N ALA A 216 16.64 -9.00 19.16
CA ALA A 216 15.31 -8.76 19.72
C ALA A 216 15.14 -9.35 21.12
N THR A 217 15.57 -8.58 22.12
CA THR A 217 15.21 -8.85 23.50
C THR A 217 13.80 -8.32 23.58
N ARG A 218 12.84 -9.23 23.74
CA ARG A 218 11.42 -8.95 23.96
C ARG A 218 11.26 -8.08 25.23
N SER A 219 11.64 -6.81 25.17
CA SER A 219 11.43 -5.86 26.26
C SER A 219 10.00 -5.35 26.13
N SER A 220 9.14 -5.86 26.99
CA SER A 220 7.75 -5.42 27.16
C SER A 220 7.62 -3.96 27.61
N ASP A 221 8.73 -3.24 27.81
CA ASP A 221 8.76 -1.86 28.32
C ASP A 221 8.38 -0.79 27.29
N CYS A 222 8.30 -1.15 26.00
CA CYS A 222 7.81 -0.25 24.94
C CYS A 222 6.28 -0.27 24.81
N LEU A 223 5.60 -1.16 25.53
CA LEU A 223 4.20 -1.54 25.28
C LEU A 223 3.20 -1.06 26.34
N HIS A 224 3.56 -0.15 27.25
CA HIS A 224 2.62 0.28 28.30
C HIS A 224 1.61 1.35 27.81
N PRO A 225 0.29 1.06 27.83
CA PRO A 225 -0.77 2.08 27.83
C PRO A 225 -1.00 2.60 29.27
N PRO A 226 -1.78 3.68 29.47
CA PRO A 226 -1.40 4.83 30.30
C PRO A 226 -1.61 4.59 31.81
N GLY A 227 -0.56 4.81 32.60
CA GLY A 227 -0.66 4.92 34.05
C GLY A 227 0.66 4.89 34.82
N ALA A 228 1.71 4.24 34.30
CA ALA A 228 2.90 3.92 35.09
C ALA A 228 4.17 4.72 34.76
N ALA A 229 4.27 5.34 33.58
CA ALA A 229 5.37 6.25 33.26
C ALA A 229 4.74 7.54 32.76
N GLY A 230 4.93 8.66 33.48
CA GLY A 230 4.33 9.96 33.16
C GLY A 230 4.84 10.59 31.87
N ARG A 231 5.04 9.82 30.80
CA ARG A 231 5.51 10.24 29.48
C ARG A 231 4.45 10.02 28.41
N ILE A 232 4.55 10.81 27.36
CA ILE A 232 3.68 10.82 26.20
C ILE A 232 4.54 10.84 24.92
N LEU A 233 4.11 10.08 23.91
CA LEU A 233 4.76 10.08 22.60
C LEU A 233 4.17 11.19 21.74
N LEU A 234 5.05 12.03 21.20
CA LEU A 234 4.66 13.17 20.36
C LEU A 234 5.16 12.97 18.94
N LEU A 235 4.26 13.17 17.97
CA LEU A 235 4.57 13.31 16.55
C LEU A 235 4.42 14.79 16.19
N LEU A 236 5.48 15.43 15.71
CA LEU A 236 5.47 16.88 15.43
C LEU A 236 5.78 17.16 13.97
N CYS A 237 5.12 18.18 13.43
CA CYS A 237 5.46 18.78 12.15
C CYS A 237 5.67 20.28 12.36
N ASN A 238 6.64 20.85 11.65
CA ASN A 238 6.86 22.30 11.66
C ASN A 238 6.13 22.91 10.47
N VAL A 239 5.42 23.99 10.71
CA VAL A 239 4.78 24.79 9.66
C VAL A 239 5.15 26.25 9.83
N ALA A 240 5.21 26.99 8.73
CA ALA A 240 5.43 28.42 8.75
C ALA A 240 4.52 29.12 7.74
N GLY A 241 4.08 30.32 8.08
CA GLY A 241 3.25 31.16 7.23
C GLY A 241 1.98 31.66 7.92
N ASP A 242 1.17 32.40 7.18
CA ASP A 242 -0.07 33.02 7.62
C ASP A 242 -1.26 32.51 6.79
N GLY A 243 -2.31 32.02 7.45
CA GLY A 243 -3.54 31.55 6.82
C GLY A 243 -3.28 30.58 5.64
N PRO A 244 -3.57 30.95 4.38
CA PRO A 244 -3.41 30.08 3.20
C PRO A 244 -1.95 29.77 2.83
N ARG A 245 -0.96 30.46 3.41
CA ARG A 245 0.48 30.25 3.14
C ARG A 245 1.15 29.29 4.13
N LEU A 246 0.38 28.65 5.01
CA LEU A 246 0.89 27.80 6.08
C LEU A 246 1.48 26.49 5.53
N ALA A 247 2.75 26.47 5.15
CA ALA A 247 3.39 25.27 4.59
C ALA A 247 4.21 24.55 5.64
N ARG A 248 4.19 23.21 5.60
CA ARG A 248 5.11 22.35 6.35
C ARG A 248 6.52 22.57 5.86
N PHE A 249 7.47 22.59 6.79
CA PHE A 249 8.88 22.57 6.44
C PHE A 249 9.69 21.62 7.30
N GLY A 250 10.76 21.09 6.71
CA GLY A 250 11.65 20.13 7.35
C GLY A 250 10.97 18.82 7.73
N PRO A 251 11.76 17.88 8.29
CA PRO A 251 11.26 16.56 8.62
C PRO A 251 10.26 16.59 9.77
N PRO A 252 9.28 15.66 9.77
CA PRO A 252 8.49 15.40 10.95
C PRO A 252 9.37 14.79 12.05
N LEU A 253 9.03 15.11 13.30
CA LEU A 253 9.77 14.70 14.48
C LEU A 253 8.95 13.69 15.29
N VAL A 254 9.64 12.78 15.97
CA VAL A 254 9.03 11.86 16.93
C VAL A 254 9.89 11.83 18.19
N LEU A 255 9.27 12.08 19.34
CA LEU A 255 9.98 12.18 20.61
C LEU A 255 9.07 11.87 21.81
N TRP A 256 9.69 11.39 22.90
CA TRP A 256 9.01 11.17 24.18
C TRP A 256 9.16 12.40 25.08
N GLU A 257 8.06 12.89 25.64
CA GLU A 257 8.09 13.95 26.66
C GLU A 257 7.42 13.53 27.95
N GLU A 258 7.80 14.17 29.05
CA GLU A 258 7.10 14.03 30.32
C GLU A 258 5.82 14.87 30.34
N ARG A 259 4.71 14.32 30.84
CA ARG A 259 3.43 15.01 30.95
C ARG A 259 3.52 16.28 31.78
N GLY A 260 4.35 16.25 32.83
CA GLY A 260 4.59 17.39 33.72
C GLY A 260 5.60 18.40 33.20
N VAL A 261 6.07 18.27 31.94
CA VAL A 261 7.05 19.18 31.35
C VAL A 261 6.52 20.61 31.34
N SER A 262 7.38 21.56 31.70
CA SER A 262 7.07 22.99 31.56
C SER A 262 7.10 23.44 30.10
N TRP A 263 6.47 24.57 29.78
CA TRP A 263 6.53 25.15 28.43
C TRP A 263 7.97 25.37 27.95
N GLU A 264 8.83 25.91 28.81
CA GLU A 264 10.23 26.19 28.49
C GLU A 264 11.01 24.92 28.15
N GLN A 265 10.82 23.87 28.95
CA GLN A 265 11.44 22.56 28.72
C GLN A 265 10.92 21.91 27.44
N LEU A 266 9.61 21.95 27.19
CA LEU A 266 9.01 21.42 25.96
C LEU A 266 9.57 22.13 24.72
N GLN A 267 9.68 23.47 24.78
CA GLN A 267 10.27 24.27 23.72
C GLN A 267 11.74 23.89 23.48
N GLN A 268 12.53 23.72 24.55
CA GLN A 268 13.92 23.28 24.47
C GLN A 268 14.06 21.86 23.88
N SER A 269 13.21 20.93 24.28
CA SER A 269 13.19 19.56 23.73
C SER A 269 12.92 19.55 22.22
N ILE A 270 11.95 20.33 21.75
CA ILE A 270 11.63 20.47 20.32
C ILE A 270 12.81 21.09 19.57
N LEU A 271 13.40 22.16 20.10
CA LEU A 271 14.58 22.80 19.50
C LEU A 271 15.79 21.85 19.43
N ALA A 272 15.99 21.01 20.45
CA ALA A 272 17.07 20.02 20.45
C ALA A 272 16.92 18.99 19.33
N GLN A 273 15.69 18.60 18.98
CA GLN A 273 15.43 17.74 17.81
C GLN A 273 15.72 18.44 16.47
N LEU A 274 15.57 19.76 16.44
CA LEU A 274 15.79 20.61 15.26
C LEU A 274 17.22 21.12 15.13
N GLN A 275 18.10 20.83 16.09
CA GLN A 275 19.45 21.39 16.15
C GLN A 275 20.26 21.19 14.85
N ALA A 276 20.12 20.03 14.20
CA ALA A 276 20.83 19.73 12.95
C ALA A 276 20.35 20.57 11.75
N LEU A 277 19.19 21.23 11.87
CA LEU A 277 18.58 22.05 10.81
C LEU A 277 18.80 23.56 11.05
N LEU A 278 19.25 23.95 12.24
CA LEU A 278 19.44 25.36 12.61
C LEU A 278 20.70 25.93 11.93
N ARG A 279 20.57 27.12 11.34
CA ARG A 279 21.68 27.85 10.69
C ARG A 279 22.49 28.71 11.66
N GLY A 280 22.02 28.91 12.89
CA GLY A 280 22.65 29.78 13.87
C GLY A 280 22.17 29.53 15.30
N GLU A 281 22.77 30.24 16.26
CA GLU A 281 22.38 30.15 17.66
C GLU A 281 20.97 30.70 17.90
N VAL A 282 20.16 29.93 18.64
CA VAL A 282 18.85 30.38 19.08
C VAL A 282 19.04 31.36 20.23
N ARG A 283 18.91 32.66 19.95
CA ARG A 283 18.86 33.70 20.99
C ARG A 283 17.41 34.00 21.33
N MET A 284 16.98 33.60 22.54
CA MET A 284 15.71 34.03 23.12
C MET A 284 15.78 35.53 23.40
N GLN A 285 15.10 36.33 22.57
CA GLN A 285 14.94 37.76 22.83
C GLN A 285 13.76 37.98 23.78
N GLY A 286 13.94 37.61 25.05
CA GLY A 286 12.94 37.80 26.12
C GLY A 286 12.10 36.56 26.48
N PRO A 287 11.15 36.70 27.43
CA PRO A 287 10.33 35.60 27.97
C PRO A 287 9.21 35.10 27.02
N GLY A 288 9.38 35.25 25.71
CA GLY A 288 8.38 34.90 24.70
C GLY A 288 8.54 33.47 24.16
N ALA A 289 7.43 32.88 23.71
CA ALA A 289 7.46 31.64 22.94
C ALA A 289 7.97 31.90 21.52
N LEU A 290 8.90 31.06 21.02
CA LEU A 290 9.45 31.16 19.66
C LEU A 290 8.47 30.67 18.59
N PHE A 291 7.52 29.85 18.99
CA PHE A 291 6.52 29.23 18.14
C PHE A 291 5.27 28.93 18.96
N ARG A 292 4.17 28.67 18.28
CA ARG A 292 2.93 28.19 18.90
C ARG A 292 2.79 26.70 18.65
N ILE A 293 2.15 26.00 19.58
CA ILE A 293 1.89 24.55 19.43
C ILE A 293 0.38 24.35 19.40
N ARG A 294 -0.11 23.62 18.41
CA ARG A 294 -1.52 23.18 18.34
C ARG A 294 -1.64 21.68 18.15
N LEU A 295 -2.77 21.13 18.59
CA LEU A 295 -3.12 19.75 18.25
C LEU A 295 -3.41 19.61 16.75
N ALA A 296 -3.03 18.46 16.20
CA ALA A 296 -3.17 18.15 14.78
C ALA A 296 -4.00 16.89 14.53
N GLY A 297 -4.65 16.83 13.37
CA GLY A 297 -5.34 15.64 12.87
C GLY A 297 -6.55 15.19 13.69
N GLY A 298 -7.35 16.16 14.18
CA GLY A 298 -8.68 15.95 14.76
C GLY A 298 -9.74 16.78 14.03
N THR A 299 -11.01 16.42 14.18
CA THR A 299 -12.18 17.12 13.60
C THR A 299 -12.60 18.36 14.41
N GLU A 300 -12.07 18.50 15.62
CA GLU A 300 -12.36 19.60 16.55
C GLU A 300 -11.65 20.91 16.13
N PRO A 301 -12.16 22.08 16.55
CA PRO A 301 -11.49 23.35 16.31
C PRO A 301 -10.04 23.35 16.82
N CYS A 302 -9.17 24.05 16.08
CA CYS A 302 -7.73 24.15 16.37
C CYS A 302 -7.48 24.53 17.83
N THR A 303 -7.05 23.55 18.63
CA THR A 303 -6.73 23.76 20.05
C THR A 303 -5.24 24.05 20.19
N TYR A 304 -4.92 25.26 20.65
CA TYR A 304 -3.54 25.67 20.95
C TYR A 304 -3.18 25.37 22.40
N LEU A 305 -1.94 24.94 22.61
CA LEU A 305 -1.35 24.86 23.93
C LEU A 305 -0.87 26.26 24.35
N SER A 306 -1.25 26.68 25.56
CA SER A 306 -0.89 28.01 26.07
C SER A 306 0.53 28.02 26.63
N PRO A 307 1.39 28.99 26.25
CA PRO A 307 2.69 29.19 26.89
C PRO A 307 2.62 29.53 28.38
N GLN A 308 1.45 29.98 28.87
CA GLN A 308 1.22 30.32 30.27
C GLN A 308 0.81 29.11 31.11
N ASP A 309 0.49 27.97 30.48
CA ASP A 309 0.18 26.74 31.19
C ASP A 309 1.49 26.13 31.75
N PRO A 310 1.61 25.91 33.07
CA PRO A 310 2.80 25.30 33.64
C PRO A 310 3.00 23.84 33.19
N ARG A 311 1.94 23.16 32.69
CA ARG A 311 1.98 21.75 32.26
C ARG A 311 1.12 21.56 31.00
N PRO A 312 1.54 22.09 29.83
CA PRO A 312 0.73 22.10 28.62
C PRO A 312 0.33 20.70 28.12
N LEU A 313 1.12 19.66 28.43
CA LEU A 313 0.82 18.27 28.05
C LEU A 313 -0.18 17.56 28.98
N CYS A 314 -0.59 18.20 30.08
CA CYS A 314 -1.70 17.74 30.92
C CYS A 314 -3.06 18.31 30.47
N HIS A 315 -3.10 19.10 29.41
CA HIS A 315 -4.32 19.72 28.91
C HIS A 315 -5.37 18.66 28.50
N PRO A 316 -6.68 18.83 28.80
CA PRO A 316 -7.70 17.82 28.51
C PRO A 316 -7.81 17.40 27.04
N ALA A 317 -7.45 18.30 26.10
CA ALA A 317 -7.42 17.97 24.69
C ALA A 317 -6.33 16.93 24.33
N ILE A 318 -5.23 16.88 25.09
CA ILE A 318 -4.17 15.89 24.93
C ILE A 318 -4.68 14.50 25.32
N GLU A 319 -5.46 14.39 26.40
CA GLU A 319 -6.09 13.14 26.81
C GLU A 319 -7.05 12.62 25.76
N ARG A 320 -7.91 13.50 25.22
CA ARG A 320 -8.84 13.12 24.15
C ARG A 320 -8.08 12.64 22.91
N ALA A 321 -6.99 13.32 22.53
CA ALA A 321 -6.16 12.89 21.42
C ALA A 321 -5.51 11.51 21.64
N LEU A 322 -5.07 11.21 22.86
CA LEU A 322 -4.55 9.89 23.22
C LEU A 322 -5.63 8.79 23.13
N GLN A 323 -6.85 9.08 23.58
CA GLN A 323 -7.98 8.15 23.49
C GLN A 323 -8.40 7.85 22.04
N LEU A 324 -8.17 8.80 21.13
CA LEU A 324 -8.45 8.66 19.70
C LEU A 324 -7.31 8.01 18.91
N SER A 325 -6.22 7.60 19.56
CA SER A 325 -5.15 6.84 18.89
C SER A 325 -5.70 5.48 18.43
N GLY A 326 -5.64 5.23 17.12
CA GLY A 326 -6.06 3.95 16.54
C GLY A 326 -5.23 2.77 17.04
N ALA A 327 -5.78 1.56 16.95
CA ALA A 327 -5.12 0.33 17.36
C ALA A 327 -3.87 0.02 16.52
N GLY A 328 -2.89 -0.68 17.11
CA GLY A 328 -1.72 -1.26 16.44
C GLY A 328 -0.38 -0.65 16.83
N GLY A 329 -0.25 0.67 16.68
CA GLY A 329 0.95 1.41 17.10
C GLY A 329 0.85 1.95 18.54
N PRO A 330 1.94 2.47 19.12
CA PRO A 330 1.91 3.09 20.43
C PRO A 330 0.98 4.32 20.48
N PRO A 331 0.25 4.54 21.58
CA PRO A 331 -0.58 5.74 21.76
C PRO A 331 0.26 7.01 21.64
N HIS A 332 -0.22 7.97 20.86
CA HIS A 332 0.57 9.16 20.53
C HIS A 332 -0.29 10.39 20.30
N VAL A 333 0.32 11.56 20.37
CA VAL A 333 -0.34 12.83 20.06
C VAL A 333 0.38 13.54 18.94
N LYS A 334 -0.40 13.96 17.94
CA LYS A 334 0.09 14.75 16.81
C LYS A 334 0.00 16.22 17.13
N LEU A 335 1.11 16.92 16.99
CA LEU A 335 1.22 18.36 17.22
C LEU A 335 1.73 19.06 15.97
N THR A 336 1.27 20.29 15.76
CA THR A 336 1.82 21.21 14.77
C THR A 336 2.54 22.33 15.51
N VAL A 337 3.81 22.53 15.18
CA VAL A 337 4.65 23.62 15.66
C VAL A 337 4.61 24.73 14.63
N GLU A 338 3.94 25.83 14.96
CA GLU A 338 3.74 26.96 14.07
C GLU A 338 4.76 28.06 14.33
N TRP A 339 5.55 28.33 13.30
CA TRP A 339 6.58 29.36 13.29
C TRP A 339 6.06 30.58 12.53
N ASP A 340 6.36 31.77 13.04
CA ASP A 340 6.23 32.95 12.19
C ASP A 340 7.29 32.90 11.07
N LEU A 341 6.96 33.49 9.92
CA LEU A 341 7.81 33.40 8.73
C LEU A 341 9.21 34.00 8.98
N SER A 342 9.27 35.10 9.74
CA SER A 342 10.53 35.80 10.02
C SER A 342 11.48 34.99 10.91
N THR A 343 10.94 34.27 11.89
CA THR A 343 11.69 33.36 12.76
C THR A 343 12.10 32.12 11.97
N LYS A 344 11.22 31.58 11.12
CA LYS A 344 11.55 30.44 10.25
C LYS A 344 12.72 30.76 9.32
N GLU A 345 12.65 31.88 8.60
CA GLU A 345 13.70 32.32 7.67
C GLU A 345 15.03 32.57 8.40
N ARG A 346 14.98 33.18 9.59
CA ARG A 346 16.18 33.46 10.38
C ARG A 346 16.87 32.19 10.89
N LEU A 347 16.10 31.23 11.40
CA LEU A 347 16.65 30.05 12.07
C LEU A 347 16.93 28.89 11.10
N PHE A 348 16.09 28.71 10.08
CA PHE A 348 16.14 27.56 9.16
C PHE A 348 16.42 27.97 7.71
N GLY A 349 16.22 29.24 7.34
CA GLY A 349 16.37 29.71 5.96
C GLY A 349 15.35 29.06 5.02
N ASP A 350 15.81 28.69 3.83
CA ASP A 350 14.97 28.15 2.75
C ASP A 350 14.78 26.62 2.83
N ILE A 351 14.77 26.05 4.04
CA ILE A 351 14.39 24.65 4.19
C ILE A 351 12.91 24.52 3.80
N GLN A 352 12.66 23.69 2.79
CA GLN A 352 11.33 23.34 2.30
C GLN A 352 10.97 21.95 2.83
N GLU A 353 11.19 20.86 2.09
CA GLU A 353 10.88 19.51 2.55
C GLU A 353 12.11 18.75 3.06
N GLU A 354 11.87 17.69 3.84
CA GLU A 354 12.89 16.72 4.19
C GLU A 354 13.49 16.04 2.97
N VAL A 355 14.81 15.83 3.02
CA VAL A 355 15.49 15.00 2.03
C VAL A 355 15.21 13.55 2.38
N VAL A 356 14.42 12.88 1.52
CA VAL A 356 14.09 11.46 1.64
C VAL A 356 14.85 10.67 0.58
N GLU A 357 15.60 9.67 1.00
CA GLU A 357 16.27 8.74 0.08
C GLU A 357 15.31 7.62 -0.35
N ASP A 358 15.15 7.41 -1.65
CA ASP A 358 14.40 6.26 -2.17
C ASP A 358 15.25 4.98 -2.08
N ALA A 359 14.70 3.95 -1.42
CA ALA A 359 15.26 2.61 -1.42
C ALA A 359 15.11 1.93 -2.79
N ALA A 360 15.91 0.89 -3.03
CA ALA A 360 15.80 0.09 -4.26
C ALA A 360 14.40 -0.52 -4.45
N SER A 361 13.69 -0.82 -3.35
CA SER A 361 12.32 -1.35 -3.37
C SER A 361 11.32 -0.43 -4.07
N VAL A 362 11.50 0.90 -3.98
CA VAL A 362 10.66 1.89 -4.71
C VAL A 362 10.73 1.65 -6.21
N ARG A 363 11.95 1.55 -6.76
CA ARG A 363 12.16 1.36 -8.21
C ARG A 363 11.68 -0.02 -8.66
N LEU A 364 11.95 -1.06 -7.87
CA LEU A 364 11.51 -2.42 -8.15
C LEU A 364 9.98 -2.51 -8.23
N GLN A 365 9.25 -1.92 -7.29
CA GLN A 365 7.79 -1.94 -7.29
C GLN A 365 7.21 -1.09 -8.43
N GLN A 366 7.80 0.06 -8.74
CA GLN A 366 7.38 0.84 -9.91
C GLN A 366 7.55 0.06 -11.22
N GLN A 367 8.65 -0.69 -11.38
CA GLN A 367 8.89 -1.48 -12.58
C GLN A 367 7.93 -2.68 -12.65
N ALA A 368 7.75 -3.42 -11.55
CA ALA A 368 6.82 -4.54 -11.47
C ALA A 368 5.37 -4.11 -11.77
N HIS A 369 4.96 -2.94 -11.28
CA HIS A 369 3.61 -2.45 -11.52
C HIS A 369 3.40 -1.92 -12.95
N ARG A 370 4.46 -1.46 -13.63
CA ARG A 370 4.42 -1.07 -15.05
C ARG A 370 4.31 -2.25 -16.01
N GLN A 371 4.83 -3.42 -15.63
CA GLN A 371 4.63 -4.63 -16.42
C GLN A 371 3.15 -5.02 -16.36
N GLN A 372 2.50 -5.23 -17.50
CA GLN A 372 1.14 -5.74 -17.51
C GLN A 372 1.13 -7.15 -16.92
N PRO A 373 0.14 -7.52 -16.07
CA PRO A 373 0.00 -8.89 -15.63
C PRO A 373 -0.28 -9.75 -16.88
N SER A 374 0.67 -10.62 -17.22
CA SER A 374 0.49 -11.65 -18.23
C SER A 374 0.14 -12.95 -17.52
N CYS A 375 -0.96 -13.57 -17.90
CA CYS A 375 -1.29 -14.92 -17.49
C CYS A 375 -1.23 -15.86 -18.69
N THR A 376 -0.90 -17.12 -18.44
CA THR A 376 -1.00 -18.16 -19.46
C THR A 376 -2.43 -18.71 -19.50
N LEU A 377 -2.81 -19.31 -20.64
CA LEU A 377 -4.11 -19.97 -20.77
C LEU A 377 -4.28 -21.11 -19.74
N ASP A 378 -3.19 -21.81 -19.42
CA ASP A 378 -3.16 -22.88 -18.41
C ASP A 378 -3.51 -22.37 -17.00
N GLU A 379 -2.95 -21.23 -16.60
CA GLU A 379 -3.28 -20.58 -15.32
C GLU A 379 -4.77 -20.23 -15.22
N CYS A 380 -5.36 -19.74 -16.31
CA CYS A 380 -6.80 -19.45 -16.34
C CYS A 380 -7.65 -20.73 -16.22
N PHE A 381 -7.23 -21.84 -16.83
CA PHE A 381 -7.91 -23.14 -16.67
C PHE A 381 -7.77 -23.72 -15.25
N GLN A 382 -6.62 -23.54 -14.60
CA GLN A 382 -6.44 -23.97 -13.21
C GLN A 382 -7.36 -23.23 -12.24
N LEU A 383 -7.63 -21.94 -12.48
CA LEU A 383 -8.59 -21.17 -11.68
C LEU A 383 -10.02 -21.67 -11.90
N TYR A 384 -10.42 -21.82 -13.16
CA TYR A 384 -11.75 -22.33 -13.52
C TYR A 384 -12.04 -23.71 -12.89
N THR A 385 -11.06 -24.61 -12.89
CA THR A 385 -11.24 -25.98 -12.38
C THR A 385 -11.14 -26.12 -10.85
N LYS A 386 -10.61 -25.12 -10.13
CA LYS A 386 -10.59 -25.09 -8.66
C LYS A 386 -11.95 -24.76 -8.04
N GLU A 387 -12.76 -23.93 -8.70
CA GLU A 387 -14.11 -23.60 -8.22
C GLU A 387 -15.05 -24.81 -8.23
N GLU A 388 -14.78 -25.81 -9.07
CA GLU A 388 -15.58 -27.05 -9.15
C GLU A 388 -15.19 -28.13 -8.12
N GLN A 389 -14.18 -27.89 -7.26
CA GLN A 389 -13.72 -28.86 -6.26
C GLN A 389 -14.31 -28.67 -4.84
N VAL A 390 -15.36 -27.87 -4.69
CA VAL A 390 -15.98 -27.56 -3.38
C VAL A 390 -16.99 -28.62 -2.96
#